data_AF-A0A2X5PDY8-F1
#
_entry.id   AF-A0A2X5PDY8-F1
#
_cell.length_a   1.000
_cell.length_b   1.000
_cell.length_c   1.000
_cell.angle_alpha   90.00
_cell.angle_beta   90.00
_cell.angle_gamma   90.00
#
_symmetry.space_group_name_H-M   'P 1'
#
loop_
_entity.id
_entity.type
_entity.pdbx_description
1 polymer ?
#
loop_
_entity_poly.entity_id
_entity_poly.type
_entity_poly.pdbx_seq_one_letter_code
_entity_poly.pdbx_strand_id
1 'polypeptide(L)'
;MPIDNVYQEKRLPGAFRQSWGKFYHDTSAMVGLYGFAALIFLCLFGGLLAPYGVDQQFMGYQLLPPSWSRYGDVSFFLGTDDLGRDVLSRLLSGVAPTVGSALLVTLFSGVCALLPGILAGLTHGLRSALLNHILDTLLSIPSMLLAIIVVAFVGPGLFHALVAVWLALIPRLIRAIYIAIHEQMDKEYVIAARLDGASRLFCCVIPFFRMYCPPWSVN
;
A
#
# COMPACT_ATOMS: atom_id res chain seq x y z
N MET A 1 10.35 -58.39 3.54
CA MET A 1 10.78 -57.34 4.49
C MET A 1 10.08 -56.06 4.07
N PRO A 2 9.31 -55.39 4.95
CA PRO A 2 8.83 -54.06 4.65
C PRO A 2 10.04 -53.11 4.65
N ILE A 3 10.21 -52.33 3.58
CA ILE A 3 11.19 -51.25 3.57
C ILE A 3 10.57 -50.15 4.43
N ASP A 4 10.99 -50.09 5.69
CA ASP A 4 10.69 -48.95 6.55
C ASP A 4 11.23 -47.70 5.85
N ASN A 5 10.33 -46.74 5.63
CA ASN A 5 10.63 -45.50 4.95
C ASN A 5 11.45 -44.62 5.91
N VAL A 6 12.75 -44.90 6.05
CA VAL A 6 13.69 -44.24 6.99
C VAL A 6 13.86 -42.75 6.69
N TYR A 7 13.51 -42.33 5.47
CA TYR A 7 13.38 -40.91 5.13
C TYR A 7 11.95 -40.46 5.41
N GLN A 8 11.68 -40.07 6.67
CA GLN A 8 10.60 -39.12 6.90
C GLN A 8 10.98 -37.84 6.13
N GLU A 9 10.47 -37.69 4.91
CA GLU A 9 10.42 -36.42 4.22
C GLU A 9 9.71 -35.46 5.18
N LYS A 10 10.50 -34.64 5.89
CA LYS A 10 9.98 -33.47 6.58
C LYS A 10 9.32 -32.64 5.51
N ARG A 11 8.00 -32.78 5.36
CA ARG A 11 7.20 -31.90 4.51
C ARG A 11 7.50 -30.50 5.00
N LEU A 12 8.28 -29.76 4.22
CA LEU A 12 8.58 -28.37 4.51
C LEU A 12 7.22 -27.68 4.69
N PRO A 13 6.99 -26.98 5.82
CA PRO A 13 5.74 -26.26 6.01
C PRO A 13 5.55 -25.32 4.82
N GLY A 14 4.32 -25.22 4.31
CA GLY A 14 4.04 -24.41 3.12
C GLY A 14 4.59 -22.98 3.26
N ALA A 15 4.99 -22.36 2.14
CA ALA A 15 5.65 -21.05 2.12
C ALA A 15 4.91 -20.00 2.97
N PHE A 16 3.58 -19.99 2.90
CA PHE A 16 2.74 -19.11 3.71
C PHE A 16 2.95 -19.31 5.22
N ARG A 17 3.04 -20.56 5.69
CA ARG A 17 3.24 -20.88 7.11
C ARG A 17 4.64 -20.48 7.59
N GLN A 18 5.65 -20.59 6.74
CA GLN A 18 7.01 -20.13 7.06
C GLN A 18 7.09 -18.60 7.13
N SER A 19 6.51 -17.90 6.16
CA SER A 19 6.45 -16.43 6.14
C SER A 19 5.65 -15.90 7.32
N TRP A 20 4.51 -16.52 7.65
CA TRP A 20 3.72 -16.16 8.83
C TRP A 20 4.48 -16.39 10.14
N GLY A 21 5.22 -17.51 10.26
CA GLY A 21 6.06 -17.76 11.43
C GLY A 21 7.14 -16.69 11.63
N LYS A 22 7.81 -16.26 10.55
CA LYS A 22 8.77 -15.16 10.59
C LYS A 22 8.11 -13.82 10.95
N PHE A 23 6.95 -13.54 10.38
CA PHE A 23 6.20 -12.31 10.61
C PHE A 23 5.68 -12.20 12.05
N TYR A 24 5.21 -13.31 12.64
CA TYR A 24 4.73 -13.34 14.02
C TYR A 24 5.85 -13.14 15.06
N HIS A 25 7.06 -13.59 14.76
CA HIS A 25 8.22 -13.39 15.64
C HIS A 25 8.79 -11.97 15.60
N ASP A 26 8.42 -11.16 14.60
CA ASP A 26 8.86 -9.79 14.48
C ASP A 26 7.83 -8.83 15.09
N THR A 27 8.19 -8.25 16.25
CA THR A 27 7.32 -7.33 17.01
C THR A 27 6.94 -6.10 16.19
N SER A 28 7.86 -5.58 15.36
CA SER A 28 7.61 -4.37 14.56
C SER A 28 6.56 -4.62 13.48
N ALA A 29 6.63 -5.80 12.84
CA ALA A 29 5.67 -6.28 11.86
C ALA A 29 4.28 -6.48 12.48
N MET A 30 4.21 -7.05 13.68
CA MET A 30 2.95 -7.23 14.41
C MET A 30 2.30 -5.91 14.80
N VAL A 31 3.08 -4.94 15.31
CA VAL A 31 2.56 -3.59 15.64
C VAL A 31 1.99 -2.91 14.38
N GLY A 32 2.70 -3.00 13.26
CA GLY A 32 2.21 -2.48 11.98
C GLY A 32 0.91 -3.16 11.52
N LEU A 33 0.82 -4.49 11.64
CA LEU A 33 -0.39 -5.24 11.29
C LEU A 33 -1.58 -4.81 12.15
N TYR A 34 -1.43 -4.73 13.46
CA TYR A 34 -2.51 -4.34 14.36
C TYR A 34 -2.94 -2.89 14.14
N GLY A 35 -2.00 -1.97 13.91
CA GLY A 35 -2.31 -0.58 13.57
C GLY A 35 -3.08 -0.46 12.26
N PHE A 36 -2.65 -1.18 11.23
CA PHE A 36 -3.35 -1.20 9.94
C PHE A 36 -4.74 -1.83 10.04
N ALA A 37 -4.87 -2.93 10.77
CA ALA A 37 -6.16 -3.58 11.03
C ALA A 37 -7.12 -2.65 11.79
N ALA A 38 -6.61 -1.90 12.78
CA ALA A 38 -7.40 -0.90 13.50
C ALA A 38 -7.87 0.23 12.57
N LEU A 39 -7.02 0.71 11.66
CA LEU A 39 -7.41 1.72 10.67
C LEU A 39 -8.48 1.21 9.70
N ILE A 40 -8.38 -0.03 9.23
CA ILE A 40 -9.42 -0.65 8.40
C ILE A 40 -10.72 -0.80 9.19
N PHE A 41 -10.63 -1.24 10.44
CA PHE A 41 -11.79 -1.36 11.32
C PHE A 41 -12.48 -0.01 11.51
N LEU A 42 -11.73 1.06 11.81
CA LEU A 42 -12.26 2.42 11.90
C LEU A 42 -12.79 2.95 10.56
N CYS A 43 -12.19 2.57 9.43
CA CYS A 43 -12.68 2.94 8.11
C CYS A 43 -14.07 2.33 7.81
N LEU A 44 -14.33 1.11 8.28
CA LEU A 44 -15.60 0.41 8.04
C LEU A 44 -16.66 0.73 9.10
N PHE A 45 -16.25 0.81 10.37
CA PHE A 45 -17.15 0.95 11.51
C PHE A 45 -17.12 2.35 12.16
N GLY A 46 -16.24 3.26 11.72
CA GLY A 46 -16.08 4.59 12.32
C GLY A 46 -17.37 5.40 12.28
N GLY A 47 -18.10 5.36 11.17
CA GLY A 47 -19.40 6.03 11.06
C GLY A 47 -20.49 5.47 12.00
N LEU A 48 -20.41 4.18 12.36
CA LEU A 48 -21.31 3.53 13.31
C LEU A 48 -20.92 3.78 14.77
N LEU A 49 -19.62 3.98 15.01
CA LEU A 49 -19.05 4.31 16.33
C LEU A 49 -19.21 5.80 16.68
N ALA A 50 -19.48 6.65 15.69
CA ALA A 50 -19.65 8.07 15.88
C ALA A 50 -20.94 8.36 16.70
N PRO A 51 -20.85 9.07 17.83
CA PRO A 51 -22.02 9.40 18.65
C PRO A 51 -22.98 10.39 17.98
N TYR A 52 -22.47 11.26 17.09
CA TYR A 52 -23.24 12.31 16.43
C TYR A 52 -23.07 12.31 14.91
N GLY A 53 -23.99 12.98 14.22
CA GLY A 53 -23.88 13.18 12.77
C GLY A 53 -22.71 14.11 12.39
N VAL A 54 -22.08 13.86 11.24
CA VAL A 54 -20.90 14.61 10.76
C VAL A 54 -21.15 16.11 10.63
N ASP A 55 -22.36 16.46 10.20
CA ASP A 55 -22.78 17.85 9.96
C ASP A 55 -23.67 18.40 11.08
N GLN A 56 -23.83 17.65 12.17
CA GLN A 56 -24.66 18.08 13.30
C GLN A 56 -23.97 19.19 14.08
N GLN A 57 -24.61 20.35 14.13
CA GLN A 57 -24.12 21.54 14.84
C GLN A 57 -24.90 21.75 16.12
N PHE A 58 -24.18 21.94 17.23
CA PHE A 58 -24.76 22.25 18.53
C PHE A 58 -24.48 23.72 18.88
N MET A 59 -25.48 24.56 18.64
CA MET A 59 -25.39 26.00 18.93
C MET A 59 -25.23 26.25 20.44
N GLY A 60 -24.26 27.08 20.81
CA GLY A 60 -23.92 27.36 22.22
C GLY A 60 -22.85 26.44 22.81
N TYR A 61 -22.46 25.39 22.10
CA TYR A 61 -21.40 24.46 22.48
C TYR A 61 -20.15 24.68 21.60
N GLN A 62 -19.78 25.92 21.32
CA GLN A 62 -18.60 26.26 20.52
C GLN A 62 -17.31 26.16 21.33
N LEU A 63 -16.24 25.63 20.72
CA LEU A 63 -14.89 25.61 21.29
C LEU A 63 -14.83 24.97 22.70
N LEU A 64 -15.60 23.91 22.91
CA LEU A 64 -15.54 23.19 24.17
C LEU A 64 -14.21 22.46 24.30
N PRO A 65 -13.55 22.55 25.47
CA PRO A 65 -12.38 21.75 25.73
C PRO A 65 -12.79 20.27 25.87
N PRO A 66 -11.83 19.34 25.72
CA PRO A 66 -12.10 17.91 25.87
C PRO A 66 -12.63 17.58 27.26
N SER A 67 -13.36 16.47 27.36
CA SER A 67 -14.06 16.03 28.58
C SER A 67 -13.18 15.91 29.84
N TRP A 68 -11.87 15.71 29.67
CA TRP A 68 -10.90 15.69 30.79
C TRP A 68 -10.50 17.07 31.31
N SER A 69 -10.99 18.15 30.70
CA SER A 69 -10.79 19.52 31.17
C SER A 69 -11.88 19.95 32.14
N ARG A 70 -11.56 20.93 33.01
CA ARG A 70 -12.49 21.44 34.04
C ARG A 70 -13.78 22.05 33.48
N TYR A 71 -13.75 22.50 32.22
CA TYR A 71 -14.89 23.09 31.51
C TYR A 71 -15.37 22.22 30.34
N GLY A 72 -14.95 20.95 30.30
CA GLY A 72 -15.35 19.98 29.27
C GLY A 72 -16.68 19.30 29.61
N ASP A 73 -17.37 18.85 28.58
CA ASP A 73 -18.61 18.08 28.70
C ASP A 73 -18.34 16.61 28.31
N VAL A 74 -18.92 15.66 29.05
CA VAL A 74 -18.79 14.22 28.77
C VAL A 74 -19.53 13.84 27.48
N SER A 75 -20.56 14.62 27.11
CA SER A 75 -21.29 14.47 25.86
C SER A 75 -20.36 14.64 24.65
N PHE A 76 -19.37 15.54 24.74
CA PHE A 76 -18.38 15.80 23.71
C PHE A 76 -17.00 15.33 24.16
N PHE A 77 -16.71 14.03 23.98
CA PHE A 77 -15.52 13.39 24.55
C PHE A 77 -14.21 14.12 24.23
N LEU A 78 -14.00 14.51 22.95
CA LEU A 78 -12.84 15.28 22.49
C LEU A 78 -13.08 16.79 22.43
N GLY A 79 -14.27 17.26 22.80
CA GLY A 79 -14.69 18.65 22.66
C GLY A 79 -15.27 18.95 21.27
N THR A 80 -15.50 20.24 21.02
CA THR A 80 -16.16 20.74 19.80
C THR A 80 -15.31 21.76 19.06
N ASP A 81 -15.59 21.93 17.77
CA ASP A 81 -14.95 22.94 16.94
C ASP A 81 -15.58 24.34 17.08
N ASP A 82 -15.09 25.27 16.26
CA ASP A 82 -15.56 26.66 16.12
C ASP A 82 -16.98 26.78 15.57
N LEU A 83 -17.56 25.71 15.04
CA LEU A 83 -18.95 25.62 14.60
C LEU A 83 -19.83 24.82 15.58
N GLY A 84 -19.28 24.36 16.71
CA GLY A 84 -20.01 23.55 17.69
C GLY A 84 -20.29 22.12 17.22
N ARG A 85 -19.45 21.57 16.33
CA ARG A 85 -19.53 20.17 15.87
C ARG A 85 -18.61 19.29 16.71
N ASP A 86 -19.05 18.07 16.99
CA ASP A 86 -18.27 17.10 17.75
C ASP A 86 -17.01 16.66 17.00
N VAL A 87 -15.84 16.83 17.62
CA VAL A 87 -14.54 16.49 17.01
C VAL A 87 -14.38 14.98 16.88
N LEU A 88 -14.85 14.20 17.87
CA LEU A 88 -14.71 12.74 17.85
C LEU A 88 -15.46 12.12 16.67
N SER A 89 -16.72 12.50 16.49
CA SER A 89 -17.56 12.03 15.38
C SER A 89 -16.95 12.40 14.03
N ARG A 90 -16.42 13.63 13.88
CA ARG A 90 -15.75 14.06 12.65
C ARG A 90 -14.48 13.28 12.35
N LEU A 91 -13.70 12.92 13.37
CA LEU A 91 -12.51 12.08 13.19
C LEU A 91 -12.91 10.67 12.75
N LEU A 92 -13.87 10.05 13.44
CA LEU A 92 -14.33 8.69 13.14
C LEU A 92 -14.96 8.59 11.75
N SER A 93 -15.79 9.56 11.37
CA SER A 93 -16.38 9.62 10.03
C SER A 93 -15.38 10.02 8.94
N GLY A 94 -14.34 10.80 9.29
CA GLY A 94 -13.28 11.24 8.38
C GLY A 94 -12.30 10.14 8.01
N VAL A 95 -12.17 9.08 8.83
CA VAL A 95 -11.27 7.95 8.54
C VAL A 95 -11.63 7.28 7.21
N ALA A 96 -12.92 7.10 6.92
CA ALA A 96 -13.37 6.44 5.70
C ALA A 96 -12.92 7.14 4.41
N PRO A 97 -13.22 8.44 4.17
CA PRO A 97 -12.75 9.14 2.98
C PRO A 97 -11.24 9.35 2.96
N THR A 98 -10.53 9.38 4.09
CA THR A 98 -9.06 9.54 4.10
C THR A 98 -8.33 8.22 3.83
N VAL A 99 -8.56 7.20 4.67
CA VAL A 99 -7.87 5.91 4.58
C VAL A 99 -8.41 5.09 3.41
N GLY A 100 -9.73 5.04 3.25
CA GLY A 100 -10.37 4.27 2.19
C GLY A 100 -9.96 4.76 0.81
N SER A 101 -9.92 6.09 0.59
CA SER A 101 -9.51 6.65 -0.70
C SER A 101 -8.01 6.48 -0.97
N ALA A 102 -7.15 6.65 0.06
CA ALA A 102 -5.71 6.41 -0.06
C ALA A 102 -5.42 4.94 -0.44
N LEU A 103 -6.14 3.99 0.17
CA LEU A 103 -6.03 2.58 -0.17
C LEU A 103 -6.45 2.30 -1.61
N LEU A 104 -7.61 2.80 -2.03
CA LEU A 104 -8.12 2.62 -3.40
C LEU A 104 -7.17 3.20 -4.45
N VAL A 105 -6.71 4.44 -4.23
CA VAL A 105 -5.76 5.12 -5.13
C VAL A 105 -4.45 4.34 -5.23
N THR A 106 -3.90 3.89 -4.09
CA THR A 106 -2.64 3.15 -4.07
C THR A 106 -2.76 1.80 -4.79
N LEU A 107 -3.83 1.05 -4.53
CA LEU A 107 -4.09 -0.22 -5.21
C LEU A 107 -4.25 -0.03 -6.72
N PHE A 108 -5.07 0.94 -7.12
CA PHE A 108 -5.31 1.20 -8.53
C PHE A 108 -4.05 1.70 -9.25
N SER A 109 -3.28 2.58 -8.60
CA SER A 109 -1.98 3.05 -9.12
C SER A 109 -0.99 1.89 -9.27
N GLY A 110 -0.94 0.97 -8.30
CA GLY A 110 -0.09 -0.21 -8.35
C GLY A 110 -0.43 -1.14 -9.52
N VAL A 111 -1.73 -1.42 -9.73
CA VAL A 111 -2.20 -2.24 -10.85
C VAL A 111 -1.85 -1.59 -12.19
N CYS A 112 -2.12 -0.29 -12.33
CA CYS A 112 -1.80 0.45 -13.56
C CYS A 112 -0.29 0.59 -13.81
N ALA A 113 0.52 0.69 -12.75
CA ALA A 113 1.97 0.77 -12.84
C ALA A 113 2.65 -0.58 -13.16
N LEU A 114 1.97 -1.70 -12.89
CA LEU A 114 2.55 -3.04 -13.00
C LEU A 114 3.02 -3.36 -14.43
N LEU A 115 2.14 -3.18 -15.41
CA LEU A 115 2.43 -3.45 -16.82
C LEU A 115 3.61 -2.61 -17.36
N PRO A 116 3.58 -1.27 -17.28
CA PRO A 116 4.70 -0.46 -17.75
C PRO A 116 5.99 -0.68 -16.95
N GLY A 117 5.91 -0.94 -15.63
CA GLY A 117 7.07 -1.24 -14.79
C GLY A 117 7.76 -2.56 -15.18
N ILE A 118 6.98 -3.61 -15.43
CA ILE A 118 7.49 -4.90 -15.91
C ILE A 118 8.15 -4.75 -17.28
N LEU A 119 7.48 -4.06 -18.21
CA LEU A 119 8.01 -3.86 -19.55
C LEU A 119 9.32 -3.06 -19.55
N ALA A 120 9.42 -2.02 -18.71
CA ALA A 120 10.64 -1.26 -18.51
C ALA A 120 11.78 -2.11 -17.91
N GLY A 121 11.46 -3.00 -16.96
CA GLY A 121 12.46 -3.85 -16.29
C GLY A 121 13.01 -4.98 -17.19
N LEU A 122 12.20 -5.50 -18.11
CA LEU A 122 12.60 -6.58 -19.02
C LEU A 122 13.35 -6.11 -20.28
N THR A 123 13.23 -4.83 -20.63
CA THR A 123 13.88 -4.27 -21.81
C THR A 123 15.30 -3.83 -21.49
N HIS A 124 16.24 -4.12 -22.40
CA HIS A 124 17.63 -3.67 -22.32
C HIS A 124 17.98 -2.82 -23.54
N GLY A 125 18.97 -1.93 -23.40
CA GLY A 125 19.47 -1.06 -24.48
C GLY A 125 18.73 0.27 -24.61
N LEU A 126 18.77 0.88 -25.80
CA LEU A 126 18.31 2.25 -26.07
C LEU A 126 16.83 2.50 -25.69
N ARG A 127 15.95 1.51 -25.88
CA ARG A 127 14.52 1.64 -25.52
C ARG A 127 14.32 1.76 -24.01
N SER A 128 15.10 1.00 -23.23
CA SER A 128 15.09 1.06 -21.77
C SER A 128 15.65 2.39 -21.27
N ALA A 129 16.73 2.88 -21.90
CA ALA A 129 17.29 4.20 -21.60
C ALA A 129 16.28 5.33 -21.84
N LEU A 130 15.52 5.29 -22.95
CA LEU A 130 14.49 6.29 -23.26
C LEU A 130 13.33 6.25 -22.24
N LEU A 131 12.83 5.06 -21.91
CA LEU A 131 11.78 4.86 -20.91
C LEU A 131 12.20 5.37 -19.54
N ASN A 132 13.39 4.99 -19.07
CA ASN A 132 13.93 5.43 -17.79
C ASN A 132 14.16 6.95 -17.77
N HIS A 133 14.62 7.55 -18.87
CA HIS A 133 14.78 9.00 -18.95
C HIS A 133 13.45 9.75 -18.83
N ILE A 134 12.37 9.25 -19.45
CA ILE A 134 11.02 9.82 -19.30
C ILE A 134 10.56 9.70 -17.85
N LEU A 135 10.75 8.54 -17.21
CA LEU A 135 10.38 8.33 -15.82
C LEU A 135 11.17 9.25 -14.88
N ASP A 136 12.47 9.41 -15.10
CA ASP A 136 13.32 10.28 -14.28
C ASP A 136 12.94 11.77 -14.45
N THR A 137 12.57 12.19 -15.66
CA THR A 137 12.07 13.55 -15.93
C THR A 137 10.71 13.80 -15.27
N LEU A 138 9.82 12.79 -15.25
CA LEU A 138 8.56 12.90 -14.53
C LEU A 138 8.78 12.95 -13.01
N LEU A 139 9.77 12.23 -12.49
CA LEU A 139 10.10 12.20 -11.07
C LEU A 139 10.88 13.43 -10.58
N SER A 140 11.50 14.20 -11.49
CA SER A 140 12.10 15.49 -11.11
C SER A 140 11.06 16.54 -10.77
N ILE A 141 9.82 16.39 -11.26
CA ILE A 141 8.70 17.25 -10.88
C ILE A 141 8.19 16.80 -9.50
N PRO A 142 8.14 17.69 -8.50
CA PRO A 142 7.57 17.35 -7.20
C PRO A 142 6.12 16.86 -7.34
N SER A 143 5.80 15.70 -6.78
CA SER A 143 4.47 15.08 -6.91
C SER A 143 3.35 15.96 -6.36
N MET A 144 3.63 16.76 -5.32
CA MET A 144 2.69 17.75 -4.79
C MET A 144 2.38 18.85 -5.81
N LEU A 145 3.37 19.30 -6.57
CA LEU A 145 3.19 20.35 -7.58
C LEU A 145 2.31 19.85 -8.72
N LEU A 146 2.56 18.63 -9.20
CA LEU A 146 1.73 18.00 -10.22
C LEU A 146 0.28 17.83 -9.75
N ALA A 147 0.07 17.39 -8.50
CA ALA A 147 -1.27 17.25 -7.94
C ALA A 147 -2.02 18.59 -7.86
N ILE A 148 -1.36 19.67 -7.39
CA ILE A 148 -1.97 21.00 -7.28
C ILE A 148 -2.32 21.55 -8.67
N ILE A 149 -1.46 21.38 -9.68
CA ILE A 149 -1.74 21.80 -11.06
C ILE A 149 -3.00 21.11 -11.58
N VAL A 150 -3.10 19.79 -11.45
CA VAL A 150 -4.27 19.04 -11.94
C VAL A 150 -5.55 19.51 -11.25
N VAL A 151 -5.53 19.69 -9.92
CA VAL A 151 -6.71 20.18 -9.17
C VAL A 151 -7.06 21.62 -9.57
N ALA A 152 -6.09 22.48 -9.83
CA ALA A 152 -6.33 23.86 -10.25
C ALA A 152 -7.05 23.95 -11.61
N PHE A 153 -6.76 23.04 -12.55
CA PHE A 153 -7.42 23.01 -13.86
C PHE A 153 -8.80 22.33 -13.81
N VAL A 154 -8.95 21.21 -13.08
CA VAL A 154 -10.19 20.42 -13.07
C VAL A 154 -11.21 20.99 -12.07
N GLY A 155 -10.75 21.70 -11.05
CA GLY A 155 -11.58 22.32 -10.01
C GLY A 155 -11.67 21.49 -8.73
N PRO A 156 -12.12 22.10 -7.62
CA PRO A 156 -12.14 21.47 -6.31
C PRO A 156 -13.17 20.35 -6.23
N GLY A 157 -12.75 19.20 -5.72
CA GLY A 157 -13.64 18.06 -5.48
C GLY A 157 -12.84 16.85 -4.99
N LEU A 158 -13.47 16.00 -4.16
CA LEU A 158 -12.83 14.79 -3.64
C LEU A 158 -12.34 13.90 -4.79
N PHE A 159 -13.20 13.65 -5.79
CA PHE A 159 -12.86 12.82 -6.94
C PHE A 159 -11.69 13.39 -7.75
N HIS A 160 -11.68 14.70 -8.01
CA HIS A 160 -10.60 15.35 -8.76
C HIS A 160 -9.27 15.30 -8.01
N ALA A 161 -9.30 15.51 -6.69
CA ALA A 161 -8.12 15.36 -5.84
C ALA A 161 -7.58 13.93 -5.88
N LEU A 162 -8.44 12.92 -5.87
CA LEU A 162 -8.03 11.51 -5.96
C LEU A 162 -7.39 11.18 -7.31
N VAL A 163 -7.96 11.66 -8.43
CA VAL A 163 -7.37 11.48 -9.76
C VAL A 163 -6.01 12.18 -9.86
N ALA A 164 -5.88 13.38 -9.30
CA ALA A 164 -4.62 14.12 -9.28
C ALA A 164 -3.52 13.38 -8.50
N VAL A 165 -3.84 12.88 -7.31
CA VAL A 165 -2.91 12.07 -6.50
C VAL A 165 -2.57 10.76 -7.19
N TRP A 166 -3.56 10.08 -7.77
CA TRP A 166 -3.34 8.84 -8.53
C TRP A 166 -2.33 9.05 -9.66
N LEU A 167 -2.52 10.10 -10.47
CA LEU A 167 -1.63 10.42 -11.59
C LEU A 167 -0.21 10.78 -11.11
N ALA A 168 -0.09 11.47 -9.97
CA ALA A 168 1.18 11.79 -9.35
C ALA A 168 1.93 10.57 -8.78
N LEU A 169 1.23 9.51 -8.39
CA LEU A 169 1.82 8.30 -7.82
C LEU A 169 2.32 7.31 -8.90
N ILE A 170 1.68 7.29 -10.08
CA ILE A 170 2.01 6.33 -11.14
C ILE A 170 3.51 6.29 -11.48
N PRO A 171 4.21 7.41 -11.78
CA PRO A 171 5.62 7.35 -12.19
C PRO A 171 6.52 6.76 -11.10
N ARG A 172 6.21 7.04 -9.83
CA ARG A 172 6.94 6.53 -8.67
C ARG A 172 6.79 5.02 -8.54
N LEU A 173 5.57 4.50 -8.69
CA LEU A 173 5.31 3.06 -8.62
C LEU A 173 5.92 2.31 -9.82
N ILE A 174 5.85 2.88 -11.03
CA ILE A 174 6.50 2.28 -12.21
C ILE A 174 8.00 2.09 -11.95
N ARG A 175 8.67 3.13 -11.43
CA ARG A 175 10.10 3.04 -11.13
C ARG A 175 10.42 2.04 -10.03
N ALA A 176 9.60 1.95 -8.98
CA ALA A 176 9.79 0.95 -7.93
C ALA A 176 9.70 -0.48 -8.47
N ILE A 177 8.73 -0.75 -9.35
CA ILE A 177 8.54 -2.04 -10.00
C ILE A 177 9.69 -2.34 -10.97
N TYR A 178 10.13 -1.34 -11.73
CA TYR A 178 11.31 -1.43 -12.60
C TYR A 178 12.56 -1.87 -11.81
N ILE A 179 12.89 -1.17 -10.71
CA ILE A 179 14.07 -1.49 -9.89
C ILE A 179 13.96 -2.91 -9.34
N ALA A 180 12.80 -3.27 -8.78
CA ALA A 180 12.58 -4.60 -8.20
C ALA A 180 12.75 -5.73 -9.24
N ILE A 181 12.28 -5.52 -10.47
CA ILE A 181 12.42 -6.52 -11.54
C ILE A 181 13.87 -6.56 -12.04
N HIS A 182 14.49 -5.40 -12.24
CA HIS A 182 15.86 -5.32 -12.71
C HIS A 182 16.82 -6.04 -11.77
N GLU A 183 16.72 -5.77 -10.45
CA GLU A 183 17.52 -6.47 -9.42
C GLU A 183 17.27 -7.98 -9.41
N GLN A 184 16.05 -8.42 -9.73
CA GLN A 184 15.68 -9.82 -9.73
C GLN A 184 16.22 -10.57 -10.96
N MET A 185 16.42 -9.87 -12.08
CA MET A 185 16.93 -10.42 -13.34
C MET A 185 18.44 -10.71 -13.28
N ASP A 186 19.17 -10.12 -12.34
CA ASP A 186 20.61 -10.34 -12.17
C ASP A 186 20.96 -11.50 -11.21
N LYS A 187 19.95 -12.19 -10.67
CA LYS A 187 20.17 -13.28 -9.71
C LYS A 187 20.55 -14.60 -10.38
N GLU A 188 21.40 -15.39 -9.72
CA GLU A 188 21.98 -16.63 -10.26
C GLU A 188 20.94 -17.64 -10.77
N TYR A 189 19.80 -17.78 -10.09
CA TYR A 189 18.74 -18.70 -10.52
C TYR A 189 18.05 -18.24 -11.82
N VAL A 190 18.03 -16.93 -12.12
CA VAL A 190 17.55 -16.40 -13.42
C VAL A 190 18.55 -16.75 -14.51
N ILE A 191 19.85 -16.62 -14.22
CA ILE A 191 20.92 -16.96 -15.15
C ILE A 191 20.87 -18.45 -15.49
N ALA A 192 20.75 -19.33 -14.49
CA ALA A 192 20.60 -20.76 -14.68
C ALA A 192 19.38 -21.11 -15.56
N ALA A 193 18.21 -20.54 -15.25
CA ALA A 193 17.01 -20.75 -16.07
C ALA A 193 17.16 -20.25 -17.51
N ARG A 194 17.93 -19.18 -17.74
CA ARG A 194 18.24 -18.69 -19.09
C ARG A 194 19.16 -19.63 -19.85
N LEU A 195 20.13 -20.27 -19.17
CA LEU A 195 20.97 -21.31 -19.76
C LEU A 195 20.16 -22.55 -20.17
N ASP A 196 19.10 -22.85 -19.42
CA ASP A 196 18.11 -23.90 -19.76
C ASP A 196 17.15 -23.51 -20.90
N GLY A 197 17.33 -22.34 -21.52
CA GLY A 197 16.54 -21.89 -22.68
C GLY A 197 15.22 -21.20 -22.34
N ALA A 198 15.01 -20.78 -21.09
CA ALA A 198 13.79 -20.07 -20.71
C ALA A 198 13.63 -18.71 -21.44
N SER A 199 12.39 -18.42 -21.85
CA SER A 199 12.05 -17.13 -22.48
C SER A 199 12.09 -15.98 -21.46
N ARG A 200 12.33 -14.74 -21.93
CA ARG A 200 12.41 -13.55 -21.05
C ARG A 200 11.13 -13.32 -20.24
N LEU A 201 9.96 -13.60 -20.83
CA LEU A 201 8.67 -13.50 -20.15
C LEU A 201 8.53 -14.57 -19.07
N PHE A 202 8.96 -15.80 -19.34
CA PHE A 202 8.98 -16.86 -18.34
C PHE A 202 9.89 -16.50 -17.16
N CYS A 203 11.04 -15.90 -17.45
CA CYS A 203 12.00 -15.45 -16.44
C CYS A 203 11.43 -14.43 -15.45
N CYS A 204 10.52 -13.57 -15.90
CA CYS A 204 9.80 -12.61 -15.05
C CYS A 204 8.85 -13.28 -14.04
N VAL A 205 8.38 -14.50 -14.33
CA VAL A 205 7.39 -15.24 -13.52
C VAL A 205 8.07 -16.14 -12.47
N ILE A 206 9.34 -16.53 -12.70
CA ILE A 206 10.15 -17.34 -11.78
C ILE A 206 10.24 -16.75 -10.36
N PRO A 207 10.47 -15.44 -10.16
CA PRO A 207 10.47 -14.80 -8.84
C PRO A 207 9.17 -15.04 -8.06
N PHE A 208 8.04 -14.98 -8.75
CA PHE A 208 6.73 -15.16 -8.15
C PHE A 208 6.57 -16.59 -7.64
N PHE A 209 6.96 -17.59 -8.46
CA PHE A 209 6.95 -18.99 -8.04
C PHE A 209 7.95 -19.31 -6.92
N ARG A 210 9.13 -18.68 -6.91
CA ARG A 210 10.13 -18.86 -5.84
C ARG A 210 9.66 -18.29 -4.50
N MET A 211 8.86 -17.22 -4.51
CA MET A 211 8.25 -16.69 -3.29
C MET A 211 7.24 -17.67 -2.67
N TYR A 212 6.54 -18.45 -3.51
CA TYR A 212 5.62 -19.50 -3.07
C TYR A 212 6.26 -20.88 -2.85
N CYS A 213 7.49 -21.09 -3.32
CA CYS A 213 8.22 -22.35 -3.19
C CYS A 213 9.65 -22.06 -2.66
N PRO A 214 9.86 -22.11 -1.33
CA PRO A 214 11.18 -21.85 -0.72
C PRO A 214 12.22 -22.85 -1.24
N PRO A 215 13.52 -22.51 -1.13
CA PRO A 215 14.56 -23.09 -1.96
C PRO A 215 14.58 -24.61 -1.96
N TRP A 216 14.53 -25.20 -3.15
CA TRP A 216 15.19 -26.47 -3.42
C TRP A 216 16.66 -26.27 -3.02
N SER A 217 17.02 -26.77 -1.83
CA SER A 217 18.41 -26.95 -1.44
C SER A 217 18.96 -28.07 -2.31
N VAL A 218 19.37 -27.70 -3.52
CA VAL A 218 20.28 -28.55 -4.28
C VAL A 218 21.65 -28.23 -3.70
N ASN A 219 22.07 -29.07 -2.75
CA ASN A 219 23.49 -29.32 -2.52
C ASN A 219 24.04 -30.07 -3.74
#